data_AF-A0A4R6WLH3-F1
#
_entry.id   AF-A0A4R6WLH3-F1
#
_cell.length_a   1.000
_cell.length_b   1.000
_cell.length_c   1.000
_cell.angle_alpha   90.00
_cell.angle_beta   90.00
_cell.angle_gamma   90.00
#
_symmetry.space_group_name_H-M   'P 1'
#
loop_
_entity.id
_entity.type
_entity.pdbx_description
1 polymer ?
#
loop_
_entity_poly.entity_id
_entity_poly.type
_entity_poly.pdbx_seq_one_letter_code
_entity_poly.pdbx_strand_id
1 'polypeptide(L)'
;MAVETLTRTVESNSEQRVSKAVFKGFNLTFTEERQLGKLIKVEINGYKQTAEGMETVSLHYDTRNGGQPSISFSPLSAVDSELANAISAELEVIKAVTE
;
A
#
# COMPACT_ATOMS: atom_id res chain seq x y z
N MET A 1 12.90 -10.12 19.02
CA MET A 1 13.00 -9.67 17.61
C MET A 1 12.10 -8.44 17.51
N ALA A 2 12.64 -7.29 17.08
CA ALA A 2 11.86 -6.06 16.98
C ALA A 2 11.01 -6.12 15.70
N VAL A 3 9.69 -5.98 15.83
CA VAL A 3 8.78 -5.79 14.69
C VAL A 3 9.08 -4.40 14.13
N GLU A 4 9.77 -4.33 13.00
CA GLU A 4 9.98 -3.06 12.30
C GLU A 4 8.61 -2.48 11.93
N THR A 5 8.28 -1.33 12.52
CA THR A 5 6.98 -0.68 12.36
C THR A 5 7.07 0.35 11.24
N LEU A 6 6.15 0.29 10.27
CA LEU A 6 6.05 1.27 9.17
C LEU A 6 5.84 2.68 9.74
N THR A 7 6.85 3.54 9.65
CA THR A 7 6.77 4.93 10.11
C THR A 7 6.18 5.80 8.99
N ARG A 8 5.13 6.58 9.30
CA ARG A 8 4.30 7.27 8.29
C ARG A 8 4.30 8.78 8.48
N THR A 9 4.40 9.51 7.37
CA THR A 9 3.93 10.90 7.26
C THR A 9 2.57 10.87 6.59
N VAL A 10 1.56 11.46 7.23
CA VAL A 10 0.18 11.48 6.73
C VAL A 10 -0.13 12.88 6.21
N GLU A 11 -0.38 13.01 4.92
CA GLU A 11 -0.97 14.20 4.32
C GLU A 11 -2.43 13.89 4.02
N SER A 12 -3.35 14.62 4.65
CA SER A 12 -4.79 14.37 4.54
C SER A 12 -5.53 15.66 4.18
N ASN A 13 -6.43 15.57 3.22
CA ASN A 13 -7.55 16.49 3.08
C ASN A 13 -8.86 15.71 3.35
N SER A 14 -10.03 16.32 3.08
CA SER A 14 -11.33 15.69 3.36
C SER A 14 -11.61 14.43 2.52
N GLU A 15 -10.90 14.22 1.41
CA GLU A 15 -11.21 13.19 0.41
C GLU A 15 -10.03 12.27 0.08
N GLN A 16 -8.81 12.62 0.51
CA GLN A 16 -7.61 11.86 0.21
C GLN A 16 -6.67 11.82 1.41
N ARG A 17 -6.09 10.64 1.66
CA ARG A 17 -5.02 10.44 2.63
C ARG A 17 -3.83 9.77 1.94
N VAL A 18 -2.67 10.41 1.97
CA VAL A 18 -1.42 9.82 1.48
C VAL A 18 -0.55 9.47 2.68
N SER A 19 -0.07 8.22 2.72
CA SER A 19 0.92 7.77 3.70
C SER A 19 2.10 7.11 3.00
N LYS A 20 3.30 7.27 3.57
CA LYS A 20 4.53 6.68 3.04
C LYS A 20 5.14 5.74 4.06
N ALA A 21 5.81 4.69 3.61
CA ALA A 21 6.49 3.76 4.51
C ALA A 21 7.67 3.07 3.83
N VAL A 22 8.58 2.49 4.62
CA VAL A 22 9.74 1.74 4.10
C VAL A 22 9.73 0.32 4.65
N PHE A 23 9.90 -0.68 3.79
CA PHE A 23 9.97 -2.10 4.18
C PHE A 23 11.05 -2.83 3.38
N LYS A 24 12.07 -3.39 4.04
CA LYS A 24 13.18 -4.11 3.38
C LYS A 24 13.78 -3.38 2.15
N GLY A 25 13.86 -2.05 2.22
CA GLY A 25 14.35 -1.20 1.13
C GLY A 25 13.32 -0.79 0.06
N PHE A 26 12.09 -1.29 0.13
CA PHE A 26 10.97 -0.77 -0.65
C PHE A 26 10.46 0.53 -0.03
N ASN A 27 10.43 1.59 -0.82
CA ASN A 27 9.71 2.82 -0.52
C ASN A 27 8.28 2.65 -1.00
N LEU A 28 7.32 2.61 -0.09
CA LEU A 28 5.90 2.42 -0.33
C LEU A 28 5.15 3.74 -0.15
N THR A 29 4.18 4.00 -1.01
CA THR A 29 3.22 5.09 -0.92
C THR A 29 1.82 4.52 -1.01
N PHE A 30 1.01 4.78 0.00
CA PHE A 30 -0.40 4.40 0.08
C PHE A 30 -1.23 5.66 -0.12
N THR A 31 -2.10 5.67 -1.12
CA THR A 31 -3.03 6.74 -1.42
C THR A 31 -4.44 6.20 -1.20
N GLU A 32 -5.09 6.69 -0.17
CA GLU A 32 -6.48 6.39 0.17
C GLU A 32 -7.38 7.47 -0.41
N GLU A 33 -8.42 7.07 -1.13
CA GLU A 33 -9.50 7.94 -1.55
C GLU A 33 -10.72 7.65 -0.67
N ARG A 34 -11.30 8.70 -0.08
CA ARG A 34 -12.44 8.63 0.80
C ARG A 34 -13.56 9.49 0.27
N GLN A 35 -14.77 8.97 0.27
CA GLN A 35 -15.97 9.70 -0.09
C GLN A 35 -16.98 9.60 1.05
N LEU A 36 -17.44 10.75 1.54
CA LEU A 36 -18.37 10.83 2.69
C LEU A 36 -17.87 10.06 3.92
N GLY A 37 -16.55 10.10 4.18
CA GLY A 37 -15.91 9.40 5.29
C GLY A 37 -15.64 7.90 5.06
N LYS A 38 -16.13 7.32 3.96
CA LYS A 38 -15.93 5.90 3.63
C LYS A 38 -14.74 5.71 2.70
N LEU A 39 -13.94 4.66 2.93
CA LEU A 39 -12.86 4.27 2.02
C LEU A 39 -13.45 3.74 0.70
N ILE A 40 -13.13 4.40 -0.40
CA ILE A 40 -13.59 4.00 -1.74
C ILE A 40 -12.47 3.43 -2.62
N LYS A 41 -11.22 3.82 -2.34
CA LYS A 41 -10.06 3.36 -3.11
C LYS A 41 -8.79 3.36 -2.26
N VAL A 42 -7.90 2.42 -2.50
CA VAL A 42 -6.52 2.44 -2.03
C VAL A 42 -5.60 2.10 -3.21
N GLU A 43 -4.65 2.98 -3.48
CA GLU A 43 -3.54 2.72 -4.39
C GLU A 43 -2.26 2.61 -3.59
N ILE A 44 -1.50 1.53 -3.79
CA ILE A 44 -0.22 1.34 -3.14
C ILE A 44 0.81 1.22 -4.23
N ASN A 45 1.77 2.14 -4.25
CA ASN A 45 2.88 2.11 -5.18
C ASN A 45 4.17 1.99 -4.40
N GLY A 46 5.02 1.06 -4.81
CA GLY A 46 6.29 0.81 -4.16
C GLY A 46 7.42 0.68 -5.16
N TYR A 47 8.62 1.09 -4.74
CA TYR A 47 9.82 0.84 -5.52
C TYR A 47 11.03 0.56 -4.63
N LYS A 48 11.95 -0.26 -5.14
CA LYS A 48 13.24 -0.56 -4.53
C LYS A 48 14.31 -0.49 -5.62
N GLN A 49 15.38 0.26 -5.34
CA GLN A 49 16.55 0.30 -6.20
C GLN A 49 17.46 -0.88 -5.83
N THR A 50 17.79 -1.72 -6.82
CA THR A 50 18.76 -2.81 -6.68
C THR A 50 19.98 -2.53 -7.56
N ALA A 51 21.02 -3.36 -7.43
CA ALA A 51 22.18 -3.32 -8.32
C ALA A 51 21.83 -3.71 -9.77
N GLU A 52 20.76 -4.50 -9.96
CA GLU A 52 20.34 -5.05 -11.25
C GLU A 52 19.24 -4.20 -11.93
N GLY A 53 18.64 -3.25 -11.21
CA GLY A 53 17.60 -2.39 -11.75
C GLY A 53 16.66 -1.83 -10.68
N MET A 54 15.42 -1.57 -11.06
CA MET A 54 14.37 -1.09 -10.16
C MET A 54 13.27 -2.15 -10.06
N GLU A 55 12.94 -2.54 -8.84
CA GLU A 55 11.79 -3.39 -8.54
C GLU A 55 10.61 -2.52 -8.15
N THR A 56 9.42 -2.80 -8.69
CA THR A 56 8.20 -2.04 -8.36
C THR A 56 7.04 -2.96 -7.94
N VAL A 57 6.16 -2.40 -7.13
CA VAL A 57 4.92 -3.04 -6.69
C VAL A 57 3.78 -2.04 -6.83
N SER A 58 2.65 -2.49 -7.35
CA SER A 58 1.44 -1.67 -7.50
C SER A 58 0.21 -2.47 -7.06
N LEU A 59 -0.43 -2.05 -5.98
CA LEU A 59 -1.72 -2.60 -5.55
C LEU A 59 -2.82 -1.59 -5.85
N HIS A 60 -3.93 -2.09 -6.40
CA HIS A 60 -5.13 -1.30 -6.61
C HIS A 60 -6.32 -1.98 -5.94
N TYR A 61 -6.89 -1.30 -4.96
CA TYR A 61 -8.13 -1.69 -4.31
C TYR A 61 -9.18 -0.62 -4.60
N ASP A 62 -10.28 -0.98 -5.26
CA ASP A 62 -11.38 -0.07 -5.57
C ASP A 62 -12.70 -0.73 -5.14
N THR A 63 -13.35 -0.15 -4.13
CA THR A 63 -14.61 -0.67 -3.59
C THR A 63 -15.84 -0.09 -4.28
N ARG A 64 -15.68 0.92 -5.14
CA ARG A 64 -16.80 1.62 -5.81
C ARG A 64 -17.60 0.69 -6.72
N ASN A 65 -16.95 -0.30 -7.30
CA ASN A 65 -17.54 -1.19 -8.31
C ASN A 65 -17.81 -2.61 -7.79
N GLY A 66 -17.73 -2.86 -6.48
CA GLY A 66 -17.72 -4.23 -5.95
C GLY A 66 -16.55 -5.07 -6.48
N GLY A 67 -15.53 -4.41 -7.03
CA GLY A 67 -14.36 -5.03 -7.62
C GLY A 67 -13.53 -5.70 -6.54
N GLN A 68 -13.08 -6.92 -6.82
CA GLN A 68 -12.10 -7.54 -5.95
C GLN A 68 -10.76 -6.78 -6.06
N PRO A 69 -10.01 -6.66 -4.94
CA PRO A 69 -8.66 -6.11 -4.98
C PRO A 69 -7.83 -6.82 -6.05
N SER A 70 -7.11 -6.06 -6.87
CA SER A 70 -6.10 -6.64 -7.75
C SER A 70 -4.72 -6.13 -7.34
N ILE A 71 -3.79 -7.07 -7.19
CA ILE A 71 -2.41 -6.79 -6.82
C ILE A 71 -1.55 -7.13 -8.03
N SER A 72 -0.78 -6.16 -8.53
CA SER A 72 0.19 -6.36 -9.60
C SER A 72 1.61 -6.09 -9.09
N PHE A 73 2.54 -6.92 -9.53
CA PHE A 73 3.94 -6.84 -9.15
C PHE A 73 4.80 -6.82 -10.42
N SER A 74 5.84 -5.99 -10.45
CA SER A 74 6.73 -5.92 -11.60
C SER A 74 8.16 -5.53 -11.19
N PRO A 75 9.17 -6.40 -11.32
CA PRO A 75 9.12 -7.77 -11.83
C PRO A 75 8.55 -8.77 -10.81
N LEU A 76 7.87 -9.81 -11.31
CA LEU A 76 7.27 -10.89 -10.52
C LEU A 76 8.28 -11.72 -9.70
N SER A 77 9.57 -11.66 -10.05
CA SER A 77 10.64 -12.43 -9.40
C SER A 77 10.91 -12.03 -7.95
N ALA A 78 10.42 -10.87 -7.52
CA ALA A 78 10.60 -10.31 -6.19
C ALA A 78 9.30 -10.17 -5.40
N VAL A 79 8.27 -10.97 -5.70
CA VAL A 79 7.14 -11.13 -4.77
C VAL A 79 7.62 -11.92 -3.56
N ASP A 80 8.40 -11.25 -2.72
CA ASP A 80 8.68 -11.67 -1.36
C ASP A 80 7.32 -11.78 -0.67
N SER A 81 6.96 -13.01 -0.29
CA SER A 81 5.70 -13.31 0.38
C SER A 81 5.50 -12.42 1.61
N GLU A 82 6.60 -11.97 2.21
CA GLU A 82 6.59 -11.03 3.32
C GLU A 82 6.14 -9.62 2.93
N LEU A 83 6.54 -9.10 1.75
CA LEU A 83 6.08 -7.80 1.26
C LEU A 83 4.58 -7.84 0.94
N ALA A 84 4.13 -8.91 0.29
CA ALA A 84 2.70 -9.10 0.02
C ALA A 84 1.88 -9.20 1.32
N ASN A 85 2.39 -9.93 2.32
CA ASN A 85 1.76 -10.02 3.64
C ASN A 85 1.76 -8.68 4.38
N ALA A 86 2.85 -7.93 4.35
CA ALA A 86 2.94 -6.61 4.98
C ALA A 86 1.96 -5.61 4.36
N ILE A 87 1.88 -5.58 3.02
CA ILE A 87 0.92 -4.76 2.28
C ILE A 87 -0.53 -5.17 2.61
N SER A 88 -0.79 -6.47 2.69
CA SER A 88 -2.13 -6.99 3.01
C SER A 88 -2.55 -6.63 4.44
N ALA A 89 -1.68 -6.84 5.43
CA ALA A 89 -1.93 -6.46 6.82
C ALA A 89 -2.19 -4.96 6.96
N GLU A 90 -1.45 -4.14 6.20
CA GLU A 90 -1.65 -2.71 6.20
C GLU A 90 -2.98 -2.28 5.58
N LEU A 91 -3.39 -2.94 4.49
CA LEU A 91 -4.68 -2.69 3.87
C LEU A 91 -5.84 -2.98 4.84
N GLU A 92 -5.72 -4.02 5.67
CA GLU A 92 -6.71 -4.34 6.71
C GLU A 92 -6.77 -3.26 7.80
N VAL A 93 -5.64 -2.69 8.22
CA VAL A 93 -5.62 -1.55 9.16
C VAL A 93 -6.28 -0.32 8.54
N ILE A 94 -6.00 -0.03 7.28
CA ILE A 94 -6.61 1.11 6.57
C ILE A 94 -8.14 0.95 6.50
N LYS A 95 -8.65 -0.26 6.25
CA LYS A 95 -10.09 -0.56 6.25
C LYS A 95 -10.71 -0.44 7.65
N ALA A 96 -10.05 -0.94 8.69
CA ALA A 96 -10.58 -0.93 10.05
C ALA A 96 -10.71 0.48 10.65
N VAL A 97 -9.91 1.45 10.19
CA VAL A 97 -9.99 2.87 10.62
C VAL A 97 -11.14 3.63 9.92
N THR A 98 -11.94 2.93 9.10
CA THR A 98 -13.10 3.51 8.37
C THR A 98 -14.46 2.92 8.71
N GLU A 99 -14.53 1.94 9.61
CA GLU A 99 -15.77 1.43 10.21
C GLU A 99 -16.02 2.08 11.58
#